data_AF-L9YE81-F1
#
_entry.id   AF-L9YE81-F1
#
_cell.length_a   1.000
_cell.length_b   1.000
_cell.length_c   1.000
_cell.angle_alpha   90.00
_cell.angle_beta   90.00
_cell.angle_gamma   90.00
#
_symmetry.space_group_name_H-M   'P 1'
#
loop_
_entity.id
_entity.type
_entity.pdbx_description
1 polymer ?
#
loop_
_entity_poly.entity_id
_entity_poly.type
_entity_poly.pdbx_seq_one_letter_code
_entity_poly.pdbx_strand_id
1 'polypeptide(L)'
;MVEFLRDPSDGEFKLMEINPRFWSSLPFSVRAGADFPAYYWQLATGEPITSEPTYEVGVGGHLLRGELSYVHSVATEEYPLVERPSLGSAVREVATSLIAHPRFDYAVADDPVPFVQDGVNLVRTWLGSRSGTDEAAAETGDDGTEPTGATPTIDRPATESTGPAQTDGGPTGLQSGDADDGTR
;
A
#
# COMPACT_ATOMS: atom_id res chain seq x y z
N MET A 1 3.59 6.46 -8.20
CA MET A 1 2.26 5.93 -7.85
C MET A 1 1.27 7.07 -7.81
N VAL A 2 0.05 6.83 -8.29
CA VAL A 2 -1.06 7.78 -8.20
C VAL A 2 -2.22 7.04 -7.55
N GLU A 3 -2.78 7.60 -6.49
CA GLU A 3 -3.89 7.01 -5.75
C GLU A 3 -5.18 7.77 -6.00
N PHE A 4 -6.26 7.02 -6.20
CA PHE A 4 -7.60 7.54 -6.43
C PHE A 4 -8.58 6.92 -5.43
N LEU A 5 -9.53 7.73 -4.97
CA LEU A 5 -10.68 7.27 -4.20
C LEU A 5 -11.93 7.34 -5.07
N ARG A 6 -12.70 6.25 -5.13
CA ARG A 6 -14.00 6.24 -5.80
C ARG A 6 -15.07 6.78 -4.86
N ASP A 7 -15.72 7.87 -5.24
CA ASP A 7 -16.82 8.44 -4.46
C ASP A 7 -18.08 7.59 -4.66
N PRO A 8 -18.72 7.09 -3.57
CA PRO A 8 -19.90 6.25 -3.68
C PRO A 8 -21.18 7.00 -4.09
N SER A 9 -21.22 8.32 -3.97
CA SER A 9 -22.40 9.13 -4.27
C SER A 9 -22.60 9.38 -5.77
N ASP A 10 -21.51 9.57 -6.51
CA ASP A 10 -21.50 9.85 -7.95
C ASP A 10 -20.75 8.78 -8.77
N GLY A 11 -19.96 7.92 -8.12
CA GLY A 11 -19.19 6.85 -8.75
C GLY A 11 -17.84 7.28 -9.33
N GLU A 12 -17.48 8.56 -9.22
CA GLU A 12 -16.31 9.18 -9.84
C GLU A 12 -15.02 8.92 -9.06
N PHE A 13 -13.89 8.86 -9.77
CA PHE A 13 -12.56 8.72 -9.15
C PHE A 13 -11.95 10.09 -8.86
N LYS A 14 -11.63 10.34 -7.60
CA LYS A 14 -11.00 11.57 -7.11
C LYS A 14 -9.53 11.31 -6.80
N LEU A 15 -8.64 12.13 -7.35
CA LEU A 15 -7.20 12.06 -7.08
C LEU A 15 -6.95 12.33 -5.59
N MET A 16 -6.24 11.43 -4.93
CA MET A 16 -5.88 11.53 -3.51
C MET A 16 -4.43 11.95 -3.34
N GLU A 17 -3.51 11.21 -3.96
CA GLU A 17 -2.07 11.39 -3.74
C GLU A 17 -1.26 11.06 -4.99
N ILE A 18 -0.17 11.80 -5.19
CA ILE A 18 0.87 11.47 -6.16
C ILE A 18 2.17 11.22 -5.39
N ASN A 19 2.66 9.99 -5.47
CA ASN A 19 3.91 9.55 -4.86
C ASN A 19 4.97 9.35 -5.96
N PRO A 20 5.94 10.27 -6.12
CA PRO A 20 6.98 10.19 -7.15
C PRO A 20 8.12 9.23 -6.75
N ARG A 21 7.78 8.11 -6.11
CA ARG A 21 8.71 7.05 -5.68
C ARG A 21 8.05 5.69 -5.81
N PHE A 22 8.86 4.64 -5.68
CA PHE A 22 8.34 3.30 -5.53
C PHE A 22 7.57 3.14 -4.21
N TRP A 23 6.53 2.33 -4.29
CA TRP A 23 5.63 2.03 -3.18
C TRP A 23 5.96 0.67 -2.56
N SER A 24 5.46 0.42 -1.35
CA SER A 24 5.79 -0.77 -0.58
C SER A 24 5.31 -2.07 -1.25
N SER A 25 4.14 -2.04 -1.91
CA SER A 25 3.59 -3.19 -2.64
C SER A 25 4.11 -3.33 -4.09
N LEU A 26 5.22 -2.66 -4.44
CA LEU A 26 5.85 -2.79 -5.76
C LEU A 26 6.16 -4.25 -6.14
N PRO A 27 6.73 -5.11 -5.27
CA PRO A 27 7.01 -6.50 -5.63
C PRO A 27 5.76 -7.26 -6.10
N PHE A 28 4.60 -6.93 -5.53
CA PHE A 28 3.34 -7.52 -5.94
C PHE A 28 2.91 -7.07 -7.33
N SER A 29 3.09 -5.78 -7.67
CA SER A 29 2.80 -5.27 -9.03
C SER A 29 3.66 -5.97 -10.08
N VAL A 30 4.95 -6.18 -9.80
CA VAL A 30 5.85 -6.94 -10.69
C VAL A 30 5.34 -8.37 -10.86
N ARG A 31 4.95 -9.02 -9.76
CA ARG A 31 4.42 -10.38 -9.79
C ARG A 31 3.10 -10.51 -10.54
N ALA A 32 2.28 -9.46 -10.54
CA ALA A 32 1.07 -9.39 -11.34
C ALA A 32 1.35 -9.19 -12.83
N GLY A 33 2.59 -8.87 -13.24
CA GLY A 33 2.98 -8.65 -14.64
C GLY A 33 3.39 -7.21 -14.97
N ALA A 34 3.21 -6.27 -14.03
CA ALA A 34 3.56 -4.87 -14.23
C ALA A 34 4.98 -4.58 -13.68
N ASP A 35 6.00 -4.77 -14.53
CA ASP A 35 7.41 -4.54 -14.20
C ASP A 35 7.82 -3.06 -14.24
N PHE A 36 7.31 -2.29 -13.27
CA PHE A 36 7.65 -0.87 -13.11
C PHE A 36 9.15 -0.59 -12.98
N PRO A 37 9.97 -1.43 -12.32
CA PRO A 37 11.43 -1.28 -12.36
C PRO A 37 12.00 -1.31 -13.78
N ALA A 38 11.59 -2.28 -14.61
CA ALA A 38 12.02 -2.35 -16.00
C ALA A 38 11.55 -1.14 -16.81
N TYR A 39 10.30 -0.72 -16.66
CA TYR A 39 9.76 0.47 -17.34
C TYR A 39 10.48 1.75 -16.91
N TYR A 40 10.81 1.88 -15.63
CA TYR A 40 11.56 3.02 -15.12
C TYR A 40 12.98 3.04 -15.70
N TRP A 41 13.65 1.89 -15.76
CA TRP A 41 14.97 1.77 -16.39
C TRP A 41 14.92 2.17 -17.87
N GLN A 42 13.96 1.64 -18.64
CA GLN A 42 13.79 1.97 -20.05
C GLN A 42 13.59 3.47 -20.25
N LEU A 43 12.69 4.08 -19.47
CA LEU A 43 12.44 5.51 -19.52
C LEU A 43 13.70 6.32 -19.18
N ALA A 44 14.46 5.92 -18.17
CA ALA A 44 15.67 6.59 -17.75
C ALA A 44 16.82 6.47 -18.78
N THR A 45 16.83 5.42 -19.60
CA THR A 45 17.84 5.20 -20.64
C THR A 45 17.39 5.61 -22.05
N GLY A 46 16.16 6.11 -22.20
CA GLY A 46 15.58 6.46 -23.49
C GLY A 46 15.24 5.25 -24.37
N GLU A 47 15.14 4.05 -23.78
CA GLU A 47 14.66 2.86 -24.47
C GLU A 47 13.13 2.91 -24.60
N PRO A 48 12.57 2.48 -25.74
CA PRO A 48 11.12 2.46 -25.92
C PRO A 48 10.48 1.38 -25.05
N ILE A 49 9.36 1.73 -24.41
CA ILE A 49 8.48 0.76 -23.76
C ILE A 49 7.62 0.12 -24.85
N THR A 50 8.04 -1.04 -25.37
CA THR A 50 7.35 -1.72 -26.49
C THR A 50 6.27 -2.71 -26.04
N SER A 51 6.25 -3.04 -24.76
CA SER A 51 5.31 -3.99 -24.18
C SER A 51 3.99 -3.31 -23.83
N GLU A 52 2.88 -3.88 -24.29
CA GLU A 52 1.55 -3.54 -23.81
C GLU A 52 1.47 -3.76 -22.29
N PRO A 53 0.91 -2.82 -21.51
CA PRO A 53 0.74 -3.00 -20.08
C PRO A 53 -0.14 -4.22 -19.83
N THR A 54 0.47 -5.28 -19.29
CA THR A 54 -0.24 -6.52 -18.96
C THR A 54 -0.14 -6.74 -17.46
N TYR A 55 -1.29 -7.02 -16.85
CA TYR A 55 -1.35 -7.47 -15.47
C TYR A 55 -2.46 -8.49 -15.30
N GLU A 56 -2.25 -9.42 -14.38
CA GLU A 56 -3.23 -10.42 -13.99
C GLU A 56 -4.14 -9.84 -12.88
N VAL A 57 -5.45 -10.02 -13.05
CA VAL A 57 -6.45 -9.73 -12.01
C VAL A 57 -6.73 -10.98 -11.18
N GLY A 58 -7.26 -10.78 -9.96
CA GLY A 58 -7.62 -11.91 -9.08
C GLY A 58 -6.44 -12.66 -8.50
N VAL A 59 -5.24 -12.08 -8.54
CA VAL A 59 -4.06 -12.57 -7.85
C VAL A 59 -4.03 -12.04 -6.41
N GLY A 60 -3.53 -12.86 -5.49
CA GLY A 60 -3.30 -12.52 -4.09
C GLY A 60 -1.90 -12.94 -3.64
N GLY A 61 -1.40 -12.28 -2.60
CA GLY A 61 -0.10 -12.56 -1.99
C GLY A 61 -0.17 -12.25 -0.49
N HIS A 62 0.71 -12.88 0.27
CA HIS A 62 0.65 -12.87 1.73
C HIS A 62 1.98 -12.48 2.36
N LEU A 63 1.89 -11.54 3.31
CA LEU A 63 2.89 -11.35 4.34
C LEU A 63 2.45 -12.15 5.57
N LEU A 64 3.00 -13.35 5.78
CA LEU A 64 2.58 -14.25 6.88
C LEU A 64 2.56 -13.57 8.26
N ARG A 65 3.53 -12.69 8.53
CA ARG A 65 3.54 -11.90 9.76
C ARG A 65 2.33 -10.97 9.86
N GLY A 66 1.95 -10.32 8.74
CA GLY A 66 0.76 -9.49 8.66
C GLY A 66 -0.52 -10.30 8.91
N GLU A 67 -0.63 -11.49 8.31
CA GLU A 67 -1.76 -12.40 8.54
C GLU A 67 -1.89 -12.79 10.02
N LEU A 68 -0.78 -13.15 10.67
CA LEU A 68 -0.74 -13.46 12.10
C LEU A 68 -1.08 -12.23 12.96
N SER A 69 -0.57 -11.06 12.59
CA SER A 69 -0.87 -9.80 13.29
C SER A 69 -2.36 -9.44 13.19
N TYR A 70 -2.98 -9.67 12.03
CA TYR A 70 -4.40 -9.46 11.83
C TYR A 70 -5.24 -10.41 12.70
N VAL A 71 -4.93 -11.71 12.70
CA VAL A 71 -5.64 -12.66 13.57
C VAL A 71 -5.43 -12.31 15.06
N HIS A 72 -4.25 -11.85 15.44
CA HIS A 72 -3.95 -11.40 16.80
C HIS A 72 -4.77 -10.16 17.19
N SER A 73 -4.87 -9.15 16.32
CA SER A 73 -5.68 -7.96 16.60
C SER A 73 -7.17 -8.32 16.70
N VAL A 74 -7.67 -9.19 15.83
CA VAL A 74 -9.03 -9.77 15.94
C VAL A 74 -9.21 -10.62 17.20
N ALA A 75 -8.16 -11.01 17.91
CA ALA A 75 -8.27 -11.69 19.20
C ALA A 75 -8.19 -10.73 20.40
N THR A 76 -7.48 -9.61 20.27
CA THR A 76 -7.02 -8.83 21.44
C THR A 76 -7.43 -7.36 21.44
N GLU A 77 -7.86 -6.81 20.29
CA GLU A 77 -8.08 -5.37 20.12
C GLU A 77 -9.54 -5.05 19.79
N GLU A 78 -9.95 -3.83 20.12
CA GLU A 78 -11.27 -3.27 19.76
C GLU A 78 -11.08 -1.90 19.12
N TYR A 79 -11.68 -1.71 17.94
CA TYR A 79 -11.59 -0.48 17.16
C TYR A 79 -12.96 0.19 17.06
N PRO A 80 -13.12 1.47 17.45
CA PRO A 80 -14.43 2.13 17.50
C PRO A 80 -15.06 2.39 16.13
N LEU A 81 -14.28 2.33 15.06
CA LEU A 81 -14.70 2.68 13.70
C LEU A 81 -15.03 1.45 12.83
N VAL A 82 -14.81 0.23 13.33
CA VAL A 82 -14.95 -1.00 12.54
C VAL A 82 -15.58 -2.10 13.37
N GLU A 83 -16.57 -2.79 12.80
CA GLU A 83 -17.14 -3.98 13.42
C GLU A 83 -16.14 -5.12 13.41
N ARG A 84 -15.82 -5.65 14.58
CA ARG A 84 -14.85 -6.74 14.73
C ARG A 84 -15.46 -8.06 14.25
N PRO A 85 -14.83 -8.76 13.28
CA PRO A 85 -15.29 -10.09 12.87
C PRO A 85 -15.09 -11.10 14.01
N SER A 86 -15.80 -12.23 13.93
CA SER A 86 -15.54 -13.34 14.84
C SER A 86 -14.13 -13.91 14.60
N LEU A 87 -13.46 -14.35 15.67
CA LEU A 87 -12.12 -14.95 15.53
C LEU A 87 -12.13 -16.17 14.59
N GLY A 88 -13.17 -17.01 14.66
CA GLY A 88 -13.31 -18.18 13.80
C GLY A 88 -13.48 -17.82 12.31
N SER A 89 -14.26 -16.78 11.99
CA SER A 89 -14.40 -16.32 10.61
C SER A 89 -13.11 -15.75 10.07
N ALA A 90 -12.41 -14.92 10.86
CA ALA A 90 -11.13 -14.34 10.48
C ALA A 90 -10.06 -15.41 10.20
N VAL A 91 -9.90 -16.39 11.10
CA VAL A 91 -8.97 -17.52 10.89
C VAL A 91 -9.32 -18.31 9.63
N ARG A 92 -10.61 -18.60 9.42
CA ARG A 92 -11.07 -19.33 8.22
C ARG A 92 -10.79 -18.56 6.95
N GLU A 93 -11.03 -17.25 6.93
CA GLU A 93 -10.80 -16.39 5.77
C GLU A 93 -9.31 -16.34 5.41
N VAL A 94 -8.45 -16.10 6.39
CA VAL A 94 -6.99 -16.15 6.22
C VAL A 94 -6.57 -17.51 5.69
N ALA A 95 -6.96 -18.61 6.34
CA ALA A 95 -6.58 -19.95 5.91
C ALA A 95 -7.07 -20.29 4.49
N THR A 96 -8.29 -19.89 4.14
CA THR A 96 -8.84 -20.10 2.80
C THR A 96 -8.05 -19.30 1.76
N SER A 97 -7.68 -18.06 2.09
CA SER A 97 -6.88 -17.19 1.23
C SER A 97 -5.47 -17.74 1.00
N LEU A 98 -4.82 -18.23 2.05
CA LEU A 98 -3.50 -18.89 1.97
C LEU A 98 -3.51 -20.11 1.02
N ILE A 99 -4.61 -20.86 1.00
CA ILE A 99 -4.78 -22.02 0.11
C ILE A 99 -5.07 -21.57 -1.32
N ALA A 100 -5.95 -20.58 -1.50
CA ALA A 100 -6.32 -20.07 -2.82
C ALA A 100 -5.15 -19.33 -3.51
N HIS A 101 -4.30 -18.69 -2.72
CA HIS A 101 -3.17 -17.88 -3.19
C HIS A 101 -1.89 -18.24 -2.42
N PRO A 102 -1.24 -19.38 -2.70
CA PRO A 102 -0.05 -19.83 -1.97
C PRO A 102 1.22 -19.05 -2.39
N ARG A 103 1.16 -17.72 -2.29
CA ARG A 103 2.23 -16.78 -2.66
C ARG A 103 2.60 -15.96 -1.45
N PHE A 104 3.88 -15.96 -1.10
CA PHE A 104 4.40 -15.30 0.08
C PHE A 104 5.51 -14.33 -0.28
N ASP A 105 5.56 -13.19 0.42
CA ASP A 105 6.55 -12.13 0.15
C ASP A 105 7.95 -12.52 0.65
N TYR A 106 8.05 -13.00 1.89
CA TYR A 106 9.33 -13.40 2.50
C TYR A 106 9.44 -14.89 2.77
N ALA A 107 8.32 -15.58 3.00
CA ALA A 107 8.30 -16.99 3.36
C ALA A 107 8.42 -17.88 2.12
N VAL A 108 9.62 -17.86 1.52
CA VAL A 108 9.97 -18.62 0.32
C VAL A 108 10.87 -19.79 0.73
N ALA A 109 10.56 -20.99 0.25
CA ALA A 109 11.29 -22.20 0.64
C ALA A 109 12.74 -22.22 0.14
N ASP A 110 12.99 -21.71 -1.07
CA ASP A 110 14.31 -21.68 -1.70
C ASP A 110 15.20 -20.54 -1.17
N ASP A 111 14.61 -19.54 -0.52
CA ASP A 111 15.32 -18.46 0.16
C ASP A 111 14.61 -18.07 1.47
N PRO A 112 14.80 -18.84 2.55
CA PRO A 112 14.10 -18.61 3.82
C PRO A 112 14.74 -17.51 4.66
N VAL A 113 15.93 -17.00 4.28
CA VAL A 113 16.70 -16.06 5.10
C VAL A 113 15.95 -14.74 5.34
N PRO A 114 15.29 -14.12 4.35
CA PRO A 114 14.50 -12.91 4.57
C PRO A 114 13.40 -13.09 5.61
N PHE A 115 12.68 -14.22 5.56
CA PHE A 115 11.63 -14.52 6.54
C PHE A 115 12.18 -14.66 7.96
N VAL A 116 13.29 -15.39 8.12
CA VAL A 116 13.94 -15.54 9.43
C VAL A 116 14.42 -14.19 9.95
N GLN A 117 15.03 -13.37 9.09
CA GLN A 117 15.53 -12.05 9.48
C GLN A 117 14.40 -11.08 9.87
N ASP A 118 13.25 -11.11 9.18
CA ASP A 118 12.05 -10.35 9.58
C ASP A 118 11.59 -10.74 11.00
N GLY A 119 11.58 -12.04 11.31
CA GLY A 119 11.29 -12.54 12.66
C GLY A 119 12.30 -12.08 13.73
N VAL A 120 13.59 -12.13 13.42
CA VAL A 120 14.64 -11.64 14.33
C VAL A 120 14.50 -10.13 14.58
N ASN A 121 14.21 -9.36 13.53
CA ASN A 121 14.00 -7.91 13.64
C ASN A 121 12.79 -7.61 14.53
N LEU A 122 11.69 -8.36 14.38
CA LEU A 122 10.50 -8.22 15.22
C LEU A 122 10.84 -8.43 16.70
N VAL A 123 11.53 -9.51 17.04
CA VAL A 123 11.90 -9.82 18.43
C VAL A 123 12.81 -8.75 19.01
N ARG A 124 13.79 -8.27 18.24
CA ARG A 124 14.70 -7.19 18.67
C ARG A 124 13.94 -5.90 18.97
N THR A 125 13.03 -5.49 18.09
CA THR A 125 12.19 -4.29 18.30
C THR A 125 11.33 -4.43 19.54
N TRP A 126 10.73 -5.60 19.77
CA TRP A 126 9.91 -5.87 20.95
C TRP A 126 10.71 -5.92 22.26
N LEU A 127 11.94 -6.45 22.24
CA LEU A 127 12.83 -6.40 23.42
C LEU A 127 13.26 -4.97 23.71
N GLY A 128 13.60 -4.20 22.68
CA GLY A 128 14.01 -2.80 22.81
C GLY A 128 12.90 -1.88 23.35
N SER A 129 11.64 -2.11 22.96
CA SER A 129 10.51 -1.33 23.48
C SER A 129 10.27 -1.55 24.98
N ARG A 130 10.59 -2.75 25.50
CA ARG A 130 10.47 -3.08 26.92
C ARG A 130 11.57 -2.46 27.78
N SER A 131 12.81 -2.48 27.31
CA SER A 131 13.90 -1.80 28.01
C SER A 131 13.69 -0.29 28.12
N GLY A 132 13.07 0.34 27.12
CA GLY A 132 12.72 1.77 27.18
C GLY A 132 11.52 2.09 28.08
N THR A 133 10.63 1.12 28.34
CA THR A 133 9.52 1.33 29.29
C THR A 133 10.00 1.28 30.75
N ASP A 134 11.03 0.48 31.04
CA ASP A 134 11.65 0.42 32.37
C ASP A 134 12.45 1.69 32.71
N GLU A 135 13.09 2.34 31.73
CA GLU A 135 13.78 3.64 31.93
C GLU A 135 12.79 4.81 32.12
N ALA A 136 11.72 4.88 31.31
CA ALA A 136 10.72 5.96 31.43
C ALA A 136 9.89 5.88 32.73
N ALA A 137 9.67 4.67 33.26
CA ALA A 137 9.03 4.47 34.57
C ALA A 137 9.96 4.84 35.75
N ALA A 138 11.28 4.86 35.54
CA ALA A 138 12.25 5.28 36.55
C ALA A 138 12.42 6.81 36.63
N GLU A 139 12.11 7.56 35.56
CA GLU A 139 12.19 9.03 35.52
C GLU A 139 10.94 9.76 36.00
N THR A 140 9.83 9.07 36.29
CA THR A 140 8.57 9.71 36.74
C THR A 140 8.41 9.84 38.25
N GLY A 141 9.49 9.64 39.01
CA GLY A 141 9.57 10.02 40.42
C GLY A 141 10.10 11.44 40.57
N ASP A 142 9.23 12.36 41.01
CA ASP A 142 9.54 13.73 41.47
C ASP A 142 9.58 14.82 40.37
N ASP A 143 8.45 15.47 40.11
CA ASP A 143 8.21 16.87 40.53
C ASP A 143 6.84 17.32 40.02
N GLY A 144 6.01 17.82 40.94
CA GLY A 144 4.71 18.39 40.61
C GLY A 144 4.89 19.86 40.29
N THR A 145 4.71 20.26 39.03
CA THR A 145 4.26 21.61 38.62
C THR A 145 3.86 21.57 37.15
N GLU A 146 2.59 21.81 36.84
CA GLU A 146 2.16 22.15 35.47
C GLU A 146 2.66 23.57 35.12
N PRO A 147 3.24 23.79 33.92
CA PRO A 147 3.21 25.08 33.28
C PRO A 147 2.27 25.04 32.06
N THR A 148 1.29 25.93 32.14
CA THR A 148 0.47 26.41 31.03
C THR A 148 1.34 27.15 30.00
N GLY A 149 1.00 27.05 28.70
CA GLY A 149 1.35 28.10 27.73
C GLY A 149 1.76 27.67 26.32
N ALA A 150 0.97 28.17 25.36
CA ALA A 150 1.32 28.57 24.00
C ALA A 150 1.42 27.50 22.89
N THR A 151 0.39 27.51 22.03
CA THR A 151 0.38 27.01 20.65
C THR A 151 1.41 27.77 19.79
N PRO A 152 2.31 27.09 19.04
CA PRO A 152 3.16 27.77 18.07
C PRO A 152 2.42 27.92 16.73
N THR A 153 2.23 29.17 16.31
CA THR A 153 1.78 29.55 14.97
C THR A 153 2.90 29.26 13.97
N ILE A 154 2.62 28.44 12.94
CA ILE A 154 3.54 28.23 11.81
C ILE A 154 3.12 29.18 10.68
N ASP A 155 3.97 30.18 10.42
CA ASP A 155 3.87 31.04 9.23
C ASP A 155 4.23 30.25 7.97
N ARG A 156 3.31 30.20 6.99
CA ARG A 156 3.59 29.65 5.66
C ARG A 156 4.00 30.80 4.71
N PRO A 157 5.16 30.74 4.05
CA PRO A 157 5.47 31.68 2.98
C PRO A 157 4.61 31.39 1.74
N ALA A 158 4.26 32.47 1.03
CA ALA A 158 3.40 32.46 -0.16
C ALA A 158 4.03 31.67 -1.32
N THR A 159 3.26 30.76 -1.92
CA THR A 159 3.63 30.06 -3.16
C THR A 159 3.35 30.94 -4.38
N GLU A 160 4.40 31.20 -5.16
CA GLU A 160 4.32 31.78 -6.50
C GLU A 160 3.63 30.83 -7.48
N SER A 161 2.80 31.41 -8.34
CA SER A 161 2.00 30.71 -9.36
C SER A 161 2.90 30.19 -10.49
N THR A 162 2.93 28.88 -10.69
CA THR A 162 3.51 28.26 -11.89
C THR A 162 2.35 27.77 -12.77
N GLY A 163 2.29 28.25 -14.02
CA GLY A 163 1.21 27.99 -14.98
C GLY A 163 1.08 26.52 -15.43
N PRO A 164 -0.04 26.15 -16.06
CA PRO A 164 -0.37 24.75 -16.35
C PRO A 164 0.48 24.17 -17.48
N ALA A 165 0.94 22.93 -17.27
CA ALA A 165 1.56 22.10 -18.30
C ALA A 165 0.50 21.66 -19.33
N GLN A 166 0.79 21.89 -20.61
CA GLN A 166 -0.03 21.42 -21.73
C GLN A 166 0.06 19.89 -21.83
N THR A 167 -1.11 19.24 -21.84
CA THR A 167 -1.25 17.86 -22.29
C THR A 167 -1.97 17.88 -23.63
N ASP A 168 -1.27 17.60 -24.72
CA ASP A 168 -1.87 17.42 -26.04
C ASP A 168 -2.72 16.14 -26.02
N GLY A 169 -4.04 16.31 -26.04
CA GLY A 169 -5.00 15.24 -26.23
C GLY A 169 -4.99 14.78 -27.69
N GLY A 170 -4.50 13.56 -27.94
CA GLY A 170 -4.70 12.87 -29.21
C GLY A 170 -6.19 12.53 -29.44
N PRO A 171 -6.67 12.51 -30.70
CA PRO A 171 -8.09 12.48 -30.99
C PRO A 171 -8.73 11.11 -30.75
N THR A 172 -9.74 11.08 -29.89
CA THR A 172 -10.77 10.03 -29.84
C THR A 172 -11.61 10.07 -31.11
N GLY A 173 -11.45 9.05 -31.97
CA GLY A 173 -12.32 8.80 -33.12
C GLY A 173 -12.86 7.38 -33.06
N LEU A 174 -13.96 7.16 -32.34
CA LEU A 174 -14.82 6.00 -32.51
C LEU A 174 -15.63 6.21 -33.79
N GLN A 175 -15.23 5.57 -34.89
CA GLN A 175 -16.10 5.40 -36.06
C GLN A 175 -16.80 4.05 -35.94
N SER A 176 -18.06 4.13 -35.53
CA SER A 176 -19.09 3.10 -35.73
C SER A 176 -19.37 2.94 -37.23
N GLY A 177 -19.07 1.77 -37.78
CA GLY A 177 -19.47 1.37 -39.13
C GLY A 177 -20.44 0.21 -39.04
N ASP A 178 -21.74 0.51 -39.17
CA ASP A 178 -22.76 -0.45 -39.56
C ASP A 178 -22.44 -0.99 -40.96
N ALA A 179 -22.44 -2.31 -41.13
CA ALA A 179 -22.47 -2.96 -42.42
C ALA A 179 -23.74 -3.80 -42.50
N ASP A 180 -24.76 -3.20 -43.10
CA ASP A 180 -25.97 -3.88 -43.57
C ASP A 180 -25.82 -4.26 -45.05
N ASP A 181 -26.38 -5.42 -45.35
CA ASP A 181 -26.83 -6.08 -46.58
C ASP A 181 -26.36 -5.61 -47.99
N GLY A 182 -26.15 -6.61 -48.88
CA GLY A 182 -26.34 -6.38 -50.31
C GLY A 182 -25.43 -7.12 -51.30
N THR A 183 -25.82 -8.35 -51.65
CA THR A 183 -25.83 -8.92 -53.02
C THR A 183 -24.56 -8.83 -53.90
N ARG A 184 -23.90 -9.98 -54.13
CA ARG A 184 -23.75 -10.67 -55.45
C ARG A 184 -22.84 -11.88 -55.35
#